data_AF-A0A970AZU5-F1
#
_entry.id   AF-A0A970AZU5-F1
#
_cell.length_a   1.000
_cell.length_b   1.000
_cell.length_c   1.000
_cell.angle_alpha   90.00
_cell.angle_beta   90.00
_cell.angle_gamma   90.00
#
_symmetry.space_group_name_H-M   'P 1'
#
loop_
_entity.id
_entity.type
_entity.pdbx_description
1 polymer ?
#
loop_
_entity_poly.entity_id
_entity_poly.type
_entity_poly.pdbx_seq_one_letter_code
_entity_poly.pdbx_strand_id
1 'polypeptide(L)' 'MLAGVPGCYIATGFSGHGFGLGPASGRLAADLVAGDPPIVDPSPVSLCRFLDGTRHEPSVWV' A
#
# COMPACT_ATOMS: atom_id res chain seq x y z
N MET A 1 -3.45 1.10 7.82
CA MET A 1 -4.57 1.92 8.33
C MET A 1 -4.24 3.40 8.14
N LEU A 2 -5.22 4.23 7.80
CA LEU A 2 -5.09 5.68 7.71
C LEU A 2 -5.01 6.29 9.11
N ALA A 3 -3.95 7.05 9.38
CA ALA A 3 -3.79 7.75 10.65
C ALA A 3 -4.96 8.73 10.87
N GLY A 4 -5.51 8.73 12.09
CA GLY A 4 -6.65 9.59 12.46
C GLY A 4 -8.03 9.05 12.10
N VAL A 5 -8.14 7.92 11.38
CA VAL A 5 -9.43 7.29 11.03
C VAL A 5 -9.39 5.79 11.32
N PRO A 6 -9.79 5.35 12.54
CA PRO A 6 -9.86 3.94 12.92
C PRO A 6 -10.60 3.06 11.91
N GLY A 7 -9.99 1.93 11.54
CA GLY A 7 -10.59 0.97 10.60
C GLY A 7 -10.57 1.37 9.13
N CYS A 8 -10.05 2.55 8.77
CA CYS A 8 -9.93 2.98 7.39
C CYS A 8 -8.62 2.48 6.76
N TYR A 9 -8.71 1.84 5.60
CA TYR A 9 -7.58 1.38 4.80
C TYR A 9 -7.66 1.97 3.39
N ILE A 10 -6.50 2.23 2.80
CA ILE A 10 -6.40 2.81 1.46
C ILE A 10 -5.52 1.90 0.62
N ALA A 11 -6.05 1.50 -0.54
CA ALA A 11 -5.32 0.85 -1.62
C ALA A 11 -5.44 1.75 -2.86
N THR A 12 -4.47 2.62 -3.07
CA THR A 12 -4.47 3.64 -4.13
C THR A 12 -3.07 3.85 -4.69
N GLY A 13 -2.94 4.69 -5.72
CA GLY A 13 -1.62 5.08 -6.25
C GLY A 13 -0.96 4.00 -7.13
N PHE A 14 -1.75 3.22 -7.86
CA PHE A 14 -1.25 2.13 -8.72
C PHE A 14 -0.60 2.58 -10.05
N SER A 15 -0.62 3.88 -10.35
CA SER A 15 0.12 4.50 -11.47
C SER A 15 0.01 3.74 -12.81
N GLY A 16 -1.22 3.38 -13.21
CA GLY A 16 -1.52 2.70 -14.49
C GLY A 16 -1.41 1.17 -14.49
N HIS A 17 -0.88 0.55 -13.43
CA HIS A 17 -0.60 -0.90 -13.38
C HIS A 17 -1.57 -1.69 -12.48
N GLY A 18 -2.63 -1.03 -12.01
CA GLY A 18 -3.55 -1.58 -11.00
C GLY A 18 -4.30 -2.83 -11.46
N PHE A 19 -4.50 -3.05 -12.77
CA PHE A 19 -5.19 -4.25 -13.25
C PHE A 19 -4.37 -5.52 -12.99
N GLY A 20 -3.10 -5.52 -13.39
CA GLY A 20 -2.20 -6.66 -13.14
C GLY A 20 -1.89 -6.88 -11.67
N LEU A 21 -1.75 -5.78 -10.90
CA LEU A 21 -1.48 -5.83 -9.46
C LEU A 21 -2.72 -6.10 -8.60
N GLY A 22 -3.92 -6.05 -9.18
CA GLY A 22 -5.19 -6.13 -8.48
C GLY A 22 -5.31 -7.33 -7.53
N PRO A 23 -5.04 -8.57 -7.97
CA PRO A 23 -5.12 -9.75 -7.12
C PRO A 23 -4.17 -9.69 -5.91
N ALA A 24 -2.91 -9.31 -6.10
CA ALA A 24 -1.93 -9.22 -5.02
C ALA A 24 -2.26 -8.07 -4.05
N SER A 25 -2.66 -6.92 -4.59
CA SER A 25 -3.01 -5.74 -3.79
C SER A 25 -4.28 -5.94 -2.98
N GLY A 26 -5.28 -6.61 -3.57
CA GLY A 26 -6.51 -7.00 -2.89
C GLY A 26 -6.25 -8.00 -1.77
N ARG A 27 -5.38 -8.99 -1.99
CA ARG A 27 -4.97 -9.93 -0.95
C ARG A 27 -4.25 -9.23 0.21
N LEU A 28 -3.27 -8.37 -0.09
CA LEU A 28 -2.59 -7.59 0.93
C LEU A 28 -3.56 -6.71 1.73
N ALA A 29 -4.51 -6.04 1.07
CA ALA A 29 -5.51 -5.24 1.74
C ALA A 29 -6.41 -6.09 2.66
N ALA A 30 -6.82 -7.28 2.21
CA ALA A 30 -7.61 -8.20 3.01
C ALA A 30 -6.86 -8.66 4.27
N ASP A 31 -5.59 -9.08 4.14
CA ASP A 31 -4.76 -9.49 5.28
C ASP A 31 -4.66 -8.36 6.31
N LEU A 32 -4.38 -7.12 5.85
CA LEU A 32 -4.27 -5.94 6.73
C LEU A 32 -5.58 -5.58 7.42
N VAL A 33 -6.72 -5.72 6.73
CA VAL A 33 -8.05 -5.45 7.30
C VAL A 33 -8.43 -6.50 8.34
N ALA A 34 -8.12 -7.78 8.08
CA ALA A 34 -8.39 -8.89 8.98
C ALA A 34 -7.44 -8.96 10.18
N GLY A 35 -6.28 -8.29 10.11
CA GLY A 35 -5.22 -8.40 11.10
C GLY A 35 -4.37 -9.67 10.95
N ASP A 36 -4.42 -10.29 9.77
CA ASP A 36 -3.64 -11.48 9.42
C ASP A 36 -2.19 -11.11 9.07
N PRO A 37 -1.25 -12.07 9.11
CA PRO A 37 0.09 -11.88 8.56
C PRO A 37 0.00 -11.50 7.07
N PRO A 38 0.58 -10.37 6.64
CA PRO A 38 0.45 -9.89 5.28
C PRO A 38 1.22 -10.78 4.30
N ILE A 39 0.65 -11.02 3.11
CA ILE A 39 1.26 -11.83 2.05
C ILE A 39 2.66 -11.34 1.61
N VAL A 40 2.93 -10.05 1.75
CA VAL A 40 4.22 -9.39 1.50
C VAL A 40 4.42 -8.24 2.48
N ASP A 41 5.66 -7.78 2.67
CA ASP A 41 5.94 -6.60 3.51
C ASP A 41 5.22 -5.35 2.97
N PRO A 42 4.31 -4.72 3.74
CA PRO A 42 3.58 -3.53 3.29
C PRO A 42 4.42 -2.25 3.38
N SER A 43 5.59 -2.26 4.03
CA SER A 43 6.38 -1.05 4.31
C SER A 43 6.69 -0.21 3.06
N PRO A 44 7.06 -0.79 1.89
CA PRO A 44 7.34 -0.02 0.68
C PRO A 44 6.11 0.68 0.07
N VAL A 45 4.91 0.20 0.38
CA VAL A 45 3.63 0.73 -0.14
C VAL A 45 2.79 1.42 0.94
N SER A 46 3.33 1.54 2.16
CA SER A 46 2.67 2.22 3.26
C SER A 46 2.56 3.73 2.99
N LEU A 47 1.39 4.31 3.30
CA LEU A 47 1.20 5.76 3.24
C LEU A 47 2.21 6.50 4.15
N CYS A 48 2.58 5.89 5.28
CA CYS A 48 3.51 6.50 6.24
C CYS A 48 4.91 6.71 5.67
N ARG A 49 5.29 6.05 4.58
CA ARG A 49 6.61 6.23 3.94
C ARG A 49 6.87 7.67 3.49
N PHE A 50 5.81 8.46 3.29
CA PHE A 50 5.91 9.86 2.89
C PHE A 50 6.03 10.84 4.08
N LEU A 51 5.87 10.35 5.32
CA LEU A 51 5.77 11.18 6.52
C LEU A 51 7.07 11.30 7.30
N ASP A 52 8.09 10.50 6.98
CA ASP A 52 9.37 10.44 7.71
C ASP A 52 10.46 11.37 7.13
N GLY A 53 10.14 12.17 6.10
CA GLY A 53 11.08 13.08 5.45
C GLY A 53 11.97 12.42 4.40
N THR A 54 11.82 11.12 4.13
CA THR A 54 12.54 10.43 3.06
C THR A 54 12.19 11.02 1.70
N ARG A 55 13.21 11.37 0.91
CA ARG A 55 13.04 11.79 -0.49
C ARG A 55 12.74 10.57 -1.35
N HIS A 56 11.56 10.55 -1.96
CA HIS A 56 11.14 9.49 -2.88
C HIS A 56 11.39 9.93 -4.32
N GLU A 57 12.21 9.17 -5.05
CA GLU A 57 12.38 9.38 -6.49
C GLU A 57 11.40 8.51 -7.28
N PRO A 58 10.71 9.06 -8.29
CA PRO A 58 9.94 8.25 -9.22
C PRO A 58 10.86 7.28 -9.95
N SER A 59 10.62 5.98 -9.78
CA SER A 59 11.25 4.98 -10.63
C SER A 59 10.48 4.90 -11.95
N VAL A 60 11.09 5.34 -13.04
CA VAL A 60 10.56 5.17 -14.40
C VAL A 60 10.84 3.74 -14.86
N TRP A 61 9.86 2.87 -14.63
CA TRP A 61 9.79 1.56 -15.26
C TRP A 61 8.62 1.61 -16.25
N VAL A 62 8.96 1.85 -17.51
CA VAL A 62 8.08 1.59 -18.66
C VAL A 62 8.45 0.24 -19.23
#